data_AF-A0A443VCU7-F1
#
_entry.id   AF-A0A443VCU7-F1
#
_cell.length_a   1.000
_cell.length_b   1.000
_cell.length_c   1.000
_cell.angle_alpha   90.00
_cell.angle_beta   90.00
_cell.angle_gamma   90.00
#
_symmetry.space_group_name_H-M   'P 1'
#
loop_
_entity.id
_entity.type
_entity.pdbx_description
1 polymer ?
#
loop_
_entity_poly.entity_id
_entity_poly.type
_entity_poly.pdbx_seq_one_letter_code
_entity_poly.pdbx_strand_id
1 'polypeptide(L)'
;MKKVITVCPYCAAGCKLRLVVEEEKILHAEAAMGKNNQGTLCLKGYYGWDFINDTQILTPRLKTPMIRRQRGGKLESVSWQ
;
A
#
# COMPACT_ATOMS: atom_id res chain seq x y z
N MET A 1 5.71 -10.69 -16.18
CA MET A 1 6.32 -10.34 -14.87
C MET A 1 7.34 -9.18 -14.93
N LYS A 2 7.09 -8.09 -14.19
CA LYS A 2 7.98 -6.91 -14.00
C LYS A 2 8.34 -6.76 -12.53
N LYS A 3 9.54 -6.26 -12.21
CA LYS A 3 9.94 -5.92 -10.83
C LYS A 3 10.07 -4.40 -10.68
N VAL A 4 9.38 -3.81 -9.69
CA VAL A 4 9.40 -2.36 -9.40
C VAL A 4 10.06 -2.12 -8.05
N ILE A 5 11.13 -1.35 -8.02
CA ILE A 5 11.83 -0.99 -6.77
C ILE A 5 11.08 0.14 -6.07
N THR A 6 10.84 -0.02 -4.77
CA THR A 6 10.30 1.02 -3.89
C THR A 6 10.95 0.97 -2.51
N VAL A 7 10.52 1.83 -1.60
CA VAL A 7 10.91 1.86 -0.18
C VAL A 7 9.74 1.36 0.67
N CYS A 8 10.05 0.53 1.67
CA CYS A 8 9.07 0.02 2.63
C CYS A 8 8.33 1.18 3.35
N PRO A 9 6.98 1.18 3.39
CA PRO A 9 6.20 2.31 3.93
C PRO A 9 6.00 2.26 5.45
N TYR A 10 6.65 1.32 6.16
CA TYR A 10 6.34 1.04 7.56
C TYR A 10 7.14 1.88 8.56
N CYS A 11 8.40 1.52 8.80
CA CYS A 11 9.25 2.20 9.77
C CYS A 11 10.43 2.90 9.09
N ALA A 12 11.15 3.72 9.85
CA ALA A 12 12.26 4.55 9.34
C ALA A 12 13.52 3.77 8.90
N ALA A 13 13.54 2.44 9.01
CA ALA A 13 14.66 1.63 8.52
C ALA A 13 14.93 1.84 7.02
N GLY A 14 13.92 2.24 6.24
CA GLY A 14 14.11 2.63 4.84
C GLY A 14 14.49 1.45 3.93
N CYS A 15 14.01 0.25 4.23
CA CYS A 15 14.34 -0.95 3.47
C CYS A 15 13.89 -0.81 2.00
N LYS A 16 14.78 -1.15 1.05
CA LYS A 16 14.41 -1.28 -0.36
C LYS A 16 13.77 -2.64 -0.58
N LEU A 17 12.64 -2.66 -1.28
CA LEU A 17 11.95 -3.88 -1.70
C LEU A 17 11.61 -3.81 -3.19
N ARG A 18 11.45 -4.96 -3.83
CA ARG A 18 10.90 -5.10 -5.18
C ARG A 18 9.49 -5.63 -5.07
N LEU A 19 8.54 -4.90 -5.63
CA LEU A 19 7.20 -5.41 -5.89
C LEU A 19 7.26 -6.19 -7.20
N VAL A 20 6.90 -7.47 -7.15
CA VAL A 20 6.77 -8.31 -8.34
C VAL A 20 5.36 -8.15 -8.88
N VAL A 21 5.25 -7.65 -10.11
CA VAL A 21 4.00 -7.20 -10.74
C VAL A 21 3.73 -8.01 -12.00
N GLU A 22 2.48 -8.44 -12.15
CA GLU A 22 1.96 -9.12 -13.32
C GLU A 22 0.51 -8.67 -13.55
N GLU A 23 0.14 -8.43 -14.81
CA GLU A 23 -1.22 -7.97 -15.15
C GLU A 23 -1.69 -6.79 -14.28
N GLU A 24 -0.80 -5.83 -14.06
CA GLU A 24 -1.01 -4.63 -13.23
C GLU A 24 -1.30 -4.90 -11.74
N LYS A 25 -1.16 -6.14 -11.28
CA LYS A 25 -1.34 -6.55 -9.88
C LYS A 25 -0.01 -6.92 -9.25
N ILE A 26 0.15 -6.56 -7.98
CA ILE A 26 1.29 -7.00 -7.17
C ILE A 26 1.02 -8.45 -6.74
N LEU A 27 1.96 -9.35 -7.04
CA LEU A 27 1.90 -10.76 -6.65
C LEU A 27 2.54 -11.00 -5.27
N HIS A 28 3.71 -10.40 -5.05
CA HIS A 28 4.43 -10.44 -3.78
C HIS A 28 5.50 -9.34 -3.71
N ALA A 29 6.05 -9.14 -2.51
CA ALA A 29 7.23 -8.32 -2.27
C ALA A 29 8.44 -9.21 -1.98
N GLU A 30 9.59 -8.85 -2.53
CA GLU A 30 10.88 -9.46 -2.19
C GLU A 30 11.88 -8.39 -1.77
N ALA A 31 12.88 -8.76 -0.97
CA ALA A 31 13.90 -7.83 -0.54
C ALA A 31 14.77 -7.37 -1.72
N ALA A 32 15.06 -6.07 -1.78
CA ALA A 32 16.04 -5.52 -2.70
C ALA A 32 17.34 -5.18 -1.96
N MET A 33 18.42 -5.02 -2.72
CA MET A 33 19.69 -4.55 -2.18
C MET A 33 19.64 -3.04 -1.90
N GLY A 34 19.07 -2.67 -0.75
CA GLY A 34 19.15 -1.31 -0.22
C GLY A 34 20.35 -1.13 0.70
N LYS A 35 20.79 0.12 0.87
CA LYS A 35 21.91 0.48 1.75
C LYS A 35 21.69 0.00 3.20
N ASN A 36 20.46 0.12 3.68
CA ASN A 36 20.12 -0.17 5.08
C ASN A 36 19.75 -1.64 5.31
N ASN A 37 19.06 -2.28 4.36
CA ASN A 37 18.50 -3.61 4.55
C ASN A 37 19.26 -4.73 3.83
N GLN A 38 20.12 -4.40 2.86
CA GLN A 38 21.07 -5.32 2.23
C GLN A 38 20.45 -6.67 1.81
N GLY A 39 19.26 -6.65 1.21
CA GLY A 39 18.59 -7.88 0.75
C GLY A 39 17.77 -8.60 1.82
N THR A 40 17.49 -7.96 2.96
CA THR A 40 16.61 -8.51 4.02
C THR A 40 15.35 -7.65 4.23
N LEU A 41 14.27 -8.27 4.69
CA LEU A 41 13.03 -7.60 5.11
C LEU A 41 12.50 -8.26 6.39
N CYS A 42 11.85 -7.48 7.25
CA CYS A 42 11.03 -8.03 8.33
C CYS A 42 9.65 -8.44 7.81
N LEU A 43 8.85 -9.06 8.68
CA LEU A 43 7.50 -9.55 8.35
C LEU A 43 6.60 -8.49 7.68
N LYS A 44 6.64 -7.25 8.19
CA LYS A 44 5.85 -6.14 7.63
C LYS A 44 6.25 -5.82 6.18
N GLY A 45 7.54 -5.79 5.88
CA GLY A 45 8.01 -5.49 4.52
C GLY A 45 7.72 -6.61 3.53
N TYR A 46 7.70 -7.87 4.00
CA TYR A 46 7.48 -9.03 3.17
C TYR A 46 6.00 -9.29 2.85
N TYR A 47 5.11 -9.13 3.84
CA TYR A 47 3.68 -9.44 3.70
C TYR A 47 2.75 -8.22 3.66
N GLY A 48 3.19 -7.09 4.20
CA GLY A 48 2.36 -5.91 4.42
C GLY A 48 2.17 -5.01 3.18
N TRP A 49 1.92 -5.59 2.01
CA TRP A 49 1.69 -4.84 0.78
C TRP A 49 0.27 -5.05 0.23
N ASP A 50 -0.42 -6.10 0.69
CA ASP A 50 -1.70 -6.55 0.16
C ASP A 50 -2.86 -5.57 0.41
N PHE A 51 -2.76 -4.70 1.42
CA PHE A 51 -3.74 -3.65 1.74
C PHE A 51 -4.02 -2.71 0.55
N ILE A 52 -3.12 -2.66 -0.43
CA ILE A 52 -3.30 -1.92 -1.67
C ILE A 52 -4.54 -2.43 -2.42
N ASN A 53 -4.84 -3.72 -2.33
CA ASN A 53 -5.89 -4.42 -3.07
C ASN A 53 -7.28 -4.36 -2.43
N ASP A 54 -7.53 -3.43 -1.49
CA ASP A 54 -8.83 -3.26 -0.83
C ASP A 54 -9.34 -4.56 -0.18
N THR A 55 -8.51 -5.18 0.67
CA THR A 55 -8.80 -6.50 1.29
C THR A 55 -10.03 -6.52 2.20
N GLN A 56 -10.47 -5.34 2.68
CA GLN A 56 -11.63 -5.17 3.57
C GLN A 56 -11.59 -6.00 4.87
N ILE A 57 -10.43 -6.57 5.24
CA ILE A 57 -10.26 -7.33 6.49
C ILE A 57 -10.58 -6.46 7.71
N LEU A 58 -10.16 -5.19 7.68
CA LEU A 58 -10.42 -4.22 8.75
C LEU A 58 -11.31 -3.07 8.29
N THR A 59 -11.01 -2.45 7.15
CA THR A 59 -11.74 -1.28 6.64
C THR A 59 -11.61 -1.19 5.12
N PRO A 60 -12.65 -0.73 4.40
CA PRO A 60 -12.57 -0.52 2.96
C PRO A 60 -11.64 0.66 2.61
N ARG A 61 -10.96 0.55 1.47
CA ARG A 61 -10.22 1.67 0.88
C ARG A 61 -11.21 2.72 0.38
N LEU A 62 -10.87 3.99 0.59
CA LEU A 62 -11.65 5.12 0.08
C LEU A 62 -11.57 5.17 -1.45
N LYS A 63 -12.73 5.22 -2.12
CA LYS A 63 -12.86 5.21 -3.59
C LYS A 63 -13.41 6.51 -4.17
N THR A 64 -14.07 7.33 -3.35
CA THR A 64 -14.69 8.58 -3.77
C THR A 64 -14.37 9.69 -2.75
N PRO A 65 -14.26 10.95 -3.18
CA PRO A 65 -14.37 12.09 -2.28
C PRO A 65 -15.67 12.03 -1.48
N MET A 66 -15.67 12.59 -0.27
CA MET A 66 -16.85 12.64 0.58
C MET A 66 -16.95 13.98 1.29
N ILE A 67 -18.18 14.49 1.45
CA ILE A 67 -18.47 15.69 2.23
C ILE A 67 -19.52 15.36 3.29
N ARG A 68 -19.35 15.93 4.49
CA ARG A 68 -20.38 15.96 5.54
C ARG A 68 -20.93 17.39 5.61
N ARG A 69 -22.13 17.62 5.08
CA ARG A 69 -22.69 18.98 4.91
C ARG A 69 -23.09 19.66 6.22
N GLN A 70 -23.44 18.87 7.23
CA GLN A 70 -23.85 19.35 8.55
C GLN A 70 -23.11 18.56 9.63
N ARG A 71 -22.64 19.23 10.69
CA ARG A 71 -22.04 18.55 11.85
C ARG A 71 -23.06 17.57 12.45
N GLY A 72 -22.66 16.31 12.61
CA GLY A 72 -23.56 15.22 13.04
C GLY A 72 -24.33 14.51 11.91
N GLY A 73 -24.35 15.05 10.68
CA GLY A 73 -24.94 14.41 9.51
C GLY A 73 -24.09 13.26 8.95
N LYS A 74 -24.50 12.60 7.86
CA LYS A 74 -23.75 11.49 7.23
C LYS A 74 -22.62 12.00 6.33
N LEU A 75 -21.60 11.16 6.11
CA LEU A 75 -20.65 11.36 5.01
C LEU A 75 -21.29 10.87 3.71
N GLU A 76 -21.35 11.73 2.71
CA GLU A 76 -21.93 11.43 1.40
C GLU A 76 -20.85 11.49 0.33
N SER A 77 -20.85 10.53 -0.60
CA SER A 77 -19.95 10.56 -1.76
C SER A 77 -20.28 11.72 -2.68
N VAL A 78 -19.24 12.39 -3.18
CA VAL A 78 -19.34 13.51 -4.11
C VAL A 78 -18.36 13.36 -5.26
N SER A 79 -18.56 14.14 -6.33
CA SER A 79 -17.59 14.29 -7.42
C SER A 79 -16.31 14.98 -6.97
N TRP A 80 -15.28 14.94 -7.83
CA TRP A 80 -14.09 15.75 -7.66
C TRP A 80 -14.30 17.22 -8.03
N GLN A 81 -15.25 17.50 -8.94
CA GLN A 81 -15.73 18.85 -9.24
C GLN A 81 -16.68 19.35 -8.16
#